data_AF-A0A2A5PGC8-F1
#
_entry.id   AF-A0A2A5PGC8-F1
#
_cell.length_a   1.000
_cell.length_b   1.000
_cell.length_c   1.000
_cell.angle_alpha   90.00
_cell.angle_beta   90.00
_cell.angle_gamma   90.00
#
_symmetry.space_group_name_H-M   'P 1'
#
loop_
_entity.id
_entity.type
_entity.pdbx_description
1 polymer ?
#
loop_
_entity_poly.entity_id
_entity_poly.type
_entity_poly.pdbx_seq_one_letter_code
_entity_poly.pdbx_strand_id
1 'polypeptide(L)'
;MNTVNHEQQLAEQTQQLQRQYGVNALLPEIHWDRLFQNSKLKAPHLQALNTLYQTAVPLALQVFEELNFDVFRPAAYQPQGLGLFNKLSAQEEQLLDVLEQEAQGLDQSTRQHIWSMLLRGGAVLVFKAWLGKVKTDEAQLDTAQFDELSDLLFIKTSPFELAERLKVDAHAPTEHIFLLYGNDVYLDRFNSLETAALFVDLGVYDAAFISLRDDHVAKYLIGQGYVSEQQIDELQCALNPLNCADLNPKQNYIA
;
A
#
# COMPACT_ATOMS: atom_id res chain seq x y z
N MET A 1 22.12 -39.92 10.83
CA MET A 1 22.90 -38.73 10.41
C MET A 1 21.92 -37.60 10.15
N ASN A 2 22.20 -36.42 10.73
CA ASN A 2 21.25 -35.35 11.05
C ASN A 2 20.64 -34.64 9.83
N THR A 3 19.42 -35.02 9.43
CA THR A 3 18.61 -34.21 8.50
C THR A 3 18.11 -32.92 9.17
N VAL A 4 17.79 -32.97 10.46
CA VAL A 4 17.30 -31.82 11.25
C VAL A 4 18.34 -30.69 11.38
N ASN A 5 19.63 -31.02 11.57
CA ASN A 5 20.68 -29.98 11.59
C ASN A 5 20.91 -29.35 10.20
N HIS A 6 20.64 -30.10 9.13
CA HIS A 6 20.84 -29.59 7.77
C HIS A 6 19.74 -28.60 7.39
N GLU A 7 18.49 -28.88 7.76
CA GLU A 7 17.36 -27.96 7.57
C GLU A 7 17.49 -26.70 8.42
N GLN A 8 17.95 -26.81 9.68
CA GLN A 8 18.22 -25.65 10.52
C GLN A 8 19.38 -24.80 10.00
N GLN A 9 20.48 -25.40 9.53
CA GLN A 9 21.58 -24.66 8.92
C GLN A 9 21.17 -24.00 7.60
N LEU A 10 20.32 -24.63 6.80
CA LEU A 10 19.82 -24.06 5.56
C LEU A 10 18.87 -22.88 5.85
N ALA A 11 18.02 -23.00 6.88
CA ALA A 11 17.16 -21.91 7.34
C ALA A 11 17.97 -20.73 7.89
N GLU A 12 19.03 -21.00 8.66
CA GLU A 12 19.94 -19.98 9.18
C GLU A 12 20.75 -19.29 8.06
N GLN A 13 21.23 -20.04 7.06
CA GLN A 13 21.92 -19.47 5.89
C GLN A 13 20.96 -18.66 5.01
N THR A 14 19.73 -19.14 4.82
CA THR A 14 18.69 -18.40 4.09
C THR A 14 18.32 -17.13 4.84
N GLN A 15 18.17 -17.16 6.16
CA GLN A 15 17.97 -15.96 6.98
C GLN A 15 19.17 -15.00 6.92
N GLN A 16 20.40 -15.51 6.89
CA GLN A 16 21.60 -14.66 6.71
C GLN A 16 21.61 -13.98 5.34
N LEU A 17 21.21 -14.68 4.28
CA LEU A 17 21.10 -14.13 2.92
C LEU A 17 19.96 -13.10 2.82
N GLN A 18 18.82 -13.38 3.46
CA GLN A 18 17.69 -12.45 3.60
C GLN A 18 18.07 -11.17 4.36
N ARG A 19 18.88 -11.30 5.42
CA ARG A 19 19.45 -10.15 6.12
C ARG A 19 20.48 -9.41 5.28
N GLN A 20 21.25 -10.08 4.42
CA GLN A 20 22.16 -9.42 3.49
C GLN A 20 21.42 -8.54 2.47
N TYR A 21 20.20 -8.92 2.03
CA TYR A 21 19.34 -8.01 1.24
C TYR A 21 18.87 -6.79 2.05
N GLY A 22 18.69 -6.94 3.36
CA GLY A 22 18.41 -5.83 4.28
C GLY A 22 19.59 -4.87 4.45
N VAL A 23 20.83 -5.39 4.49
CA VAL A 23 22.04 -4.63 4.88
C VAL A 23 22.83 -4.08 3.67
N ASN A 24 22.79 -4.71 2.50
CA ASN A 24 23.65 -4.35 1.35
C ASN A 24 22.98 -3.49 0.25
N ALA A 25 21.75 -3.00 0.46
CA ALA A 25 21.04 -2.10 -0.47
C ALA A 25 20.88 -2.60 -1.94
N LEU A 26 21.11 -3.89 -2.21
CA LEU A 26 20.80 -4.49 -3.51
C LEU A 26 19.38 -5.01 -3.48
N LEU A 27 18.45 -4.16 -3.92
CA LEU A 27 17.06 -4.54 -4.11
C LEU A 27 16.95 -5.59 -5.23
N PRO A 28 16.34 -6.77 -5.00
CA PRO A 28 16.14 -7.75 -6.05
C PRO A 28 15.23 -7.20 -7.16
N GLU A 29 15.46 -7.61 -8.40
CA GLU A 29 14.59 -7.19 -9.49
C GLU A 29 13.16 -7.75 -9.31
N ILE A 30 12.16 -6.86 -9.39
CA ILE A 30 10.75 -7.23 -9.38
C ILE A 30 10.16 -7.01 -10.77
N HIS A 31 9.70 -8.10 -11.39
CA HIS A 31 8.96 -8.02 -12.64
C HIS A 31 7.47 -7.77 -12.37
N TRP A 32 7.07 -6.50 -12.27
CA TRP A 32 5.70 -6.10 -11.96
C TRP A 32 4.64 -6.68 -12.90
N ASP A 33 4.94 -6.80 -14.20
CA ASP A 33 4.03 -7.42 -15.19
C ASP A 33 3.78 -8.90 -14.91
N ARG A 34 4.77 -9.62 -14.36
CA ARG A 34 4.61 -11.03 -13.97
C ARG A 34 3.90 -11.18 -12.65
N LEU A 35 4.03 -10.19 -11.76
CA LEU A 35 3.35 -10.17 -10.47
C LEU A 35 1.86 -9.84 -10.65
N PHE A 36 1.55 -8.84 -11.47
CA PHE A 36 0.19 -8.36 -11.72
C PHE A 36 -0.28 -8.70 -13.15
N GLN A 37 -0.25 -9.98 -13.51
CA GLN A 37 -0.53 -10.47 -14.88
C GLN A 37 -1.92 -10.08 -15.41
N ASN A 38 -2.88 -9.94 -14.49
CA ASN A 38 -4.25 -9.57 -14.81
C ASN A 38 -4.45 -8.04 -14.90
N SER A 39 -3.42 -7.26 -14.57
CA SER A 39 -3.42 -5.80 -14.65
C SER A 39 -2.74 -5.36 -15.94
N LYS A 40 -3.39 -4.49 -16.72
CA LYS A 40 -2.79 -3.94 -17.96
C LYS A 40 -1.83 -2.81 -17.61
N LEU A 41 -0.63 -3.16 -17.14
CA LEU A 41 0.41 -2.18 -16.82
C LEU A 41 0.95 -1.51 -18.09
N LYS A 42 1.08 -0.19 -18.04
CA LYS A 42 1.70 0.65 -19.07
C LYS A 42 3.05 1.14 -18.56
N ALA A 43 3.88 1.69 -19.44
CA ALA A 43 5.19 2.21 -19.05
C ALA A 43 5.16 3.19 -17.86
N PRO A 44 4.22 4.16 -17.75
CA PRO A 44 4.14 5.03 -16.57
C PRO A 44 3.81 4.28 -15.27
N HIS A 45 3.00 3.22 -15.34
CA HIS A 45 2.69 2.38 -14.16
C HIS A 45 3.92 1.63 -13.68
N LEU A 46 4.68 1.05 -14.61
CA LEU A 46 5.91 0.32 -14.30
C LEU A 46 6.98 1.25 -13.73
N GLN A 47 7.13 2.45 -14.29
CA GLN A 47 8.06 3.44 -13.80
C GLN A 47 7.66 3.92 -12.40
N ALA A 48 6.37 4.19 -12.15
CA ALA A 48 5.87 4.56 -10.83
C ALA A 48 6.14 3.45 -9.78
N LEU A 49 5.83 2.19 -10.09
CA LEU A 49 6.09 1.06 -9.20
C LEU A 49 7.59 0.88 -8.91
N ASN A 50 8.44 1.01 -9.92
CA ASN A 50 9.89 0.94 -9.76
C ASN A 50 10.43 2.08 -8.90
N THR A 51 9.99 3.32 -9.13
CA THR A 51 10.40 4.47 -8.32
C THR A 51 9.97 4.26 -6.86
N LEU A 52 8.72 3.89 -6.61
CA LEU A 52 8.24 3.61 -5.26
C LEU A 52 9.02 2.47 -4.59
N TYR A 53 9.34 1.42 -5.33
CA TYR A 53 10.12 0.30 -4.81
C TYR A 53 11.55 0.71 -4.42
N GLN A 54 12.19 1.51 -5.26
CA GLN A 54 13.57 1.99 -5.04
C GLN A 54 13.67 3.00 -3.91
N THR A 55 12.59 3.73 -3.59
CA THR A 55 12.59 4.72 -2.51
C THR A 55 12.03 4.18 -1.19
N ALA A 56 10.87 3.53 -1.23
CA ALA A 56 10.15 3.13 -0.02
C ALA A 56 10.80 1.94 0.69
N VAL A 57 11.33 0.96 -0.05
CA VAL A 57 11.89 -0.26 0.56
C VAL A 57 13.17 0.01 1.34
N PRO A 58 14.19 0.71 0.80
CA PRO A 58 15.40 0.99 1.56
C PRO A 58 15.12 1.79 2.84
N LEU A 59 14.22 2.77 2.74
CA LEU A 59 13.83 3.57 3.89
C LEU A 59 13.13 2.73 4.96
N ALA A 60 12.17 1.89 4.55
CA ALA A 60 11.49 0.97 5.46
C ALA A 60 12.49 0.05 6.20
N LEU A 61 13.51 -0.47 5.49
CA LEU A 61 14.53 -1.32 6.08
C LEU A 61 15.40 -0.57 7.09
N GLN A 62 15.78 0.67 6.80
CA GLN A 62 16.47 1.53 7.74
C GLN A 62 15.63 1.76 9.00
N VAL A 63 14.33 2.02 8.86
CA VAL A 63 13.41 2.18 10.00
C VAL A 63 13.36 0.93 10.85
N PHE A 64 13.24 -0.24 10.23
CA PHE A 64 13.17 -1.49 10.96
C PHE A 64 14.47 -1.78 11.71
N GLU A 65 15.62 -1.47 11.12
CA GLU A 65 16.90 -1.54 11.83
C GLU A 65 16.93 -0.57 13.04
N GLU A 66 16.54 0.70 12.86
CA GLU A 66 16.49 1.70 13.93
C GLU A 66 15.48 1.37 15.05
N LEU A 67 14.45 0.58 14.74
CA LEU A 67 13.45 0.09 15.68
C LEU A 67 13.80 -1.28 16.29
N ASN A 68 14.93 -1.89 15.91
CA ASN A 68 15.28 -3.28 16.22
C ASN A 68 14.13 -4.25 15.88
N PHE A 69 13.43 -3.98 14.78
CA PHE A 69 12.32 -4.77 14.28
C PHE A 69 12.82 -5.76 13.23
N ASP A 70 12.62 -7.06 13.47
CA ASP A 70 13.03 -8.13 12.55
C ASP A 70 11.84 -8.58 11.72
N VAL A 71 11.73 -8.08 10.48
CA VAL A 71 10.66 -8.40 9.52
C VAL A 71 10.59 -9.90 9.13
N PHE A 72 11.62 -10.69 9.46
CA PHE A 72 11.66 -12.12 9.18
C PHE A 72 11.24 -12.98 10.38
N ARG A 73 10.99 -12.39 11.55
CA ARG A 73 10.49 -13.12 12.72
C ARG A 73 8.96 -13.18 12.73
N PRO A 74 8.37 -14.30 13.19
CA PRO A 74 6.94 -14.36 13.48
C PRO A 74 6.53 -13.28 14.49
N ALA A 75 5.30 -12.75 14.38
CA ALA A 75 4.72 -11.59 15.08
C ALA A 75 4.64 -11.64 16.62
N ALA A 76 5.53 -12.34 17.30
CA ALA A 76 5.67 -12.33 18.76
C ALA A 76 6.51 -11.15 19.28
N TYR A 77 6.99 -10.26 18.41
CA TYR A 77 7.79 -9.10 18.79
C TYR A 77 6.96 -7.81 18.65
N GLN A 78 6.27 -7.45 19.72
CA GLN A 78 5.68 -6.11 19.85
C GLN A 78 6.82 -5.09 19.99
N PRO A 79 6.91 -4.07 19.12
CA PRO A 79 7.85 -2.98 19.35
C PRO A 79 7.40 -2.20 20.60
N GLN A 80 8.29 -2.16 21.60
CA GLN A 80 8.09 -1.38 22.82
C GLN A 80 8.42 0.10 22.57
N GLY A 81 7.46 0.99 22.81
CA GLY A 81 7.75 2.36 23.27
C GLY A 81 7.05 3.52 22.54
N LEU A 82 6.67 4.52 23.32
CA LEU A 82 6.08 5.82 22.92
C LEU A 82 6.88 6.62 21.88
N GLY A 83 8.12 6.23 21.55
CA GLY A 83 8.97 6.87 20.54
C GLY A 83 8.70 6.41 19.10
N LEU A 84 7.85 5.40 18.90
CA LEU A 84 7.54 4.83 17.59
C LEU A 84 6.86 5.87 16.68
N PHE A 85 5.84 6.58 17.17
CA PHE A 85 5.09 7.56 16.39
C PHE A 85 5.95 8.71 15.85
N ASN A 86 6.84 9.26 16.68
CA ASN A 86 7.74 10.32 16.24
C ASN A 86 8.75 9.84 15.18
N LYS A 87 9.21 8.59 15.30
CA LYS A 87 10.04 7.98 14.27
C LYS A 87 9.27 7.79 12.97
N LEU A 88 8.02 7.33 13.03
CA LEU A 88 7.19 7.16 11.84
C LEU A 88 6.94 8.46 11.08
N SER A 89 6.58 9.55 11.77
CA SER A 89 6.39 10.84 11.13
C SER A 89 7.67 11.39 10.50
N ALA A 90 8.83 11.20 11.14
CA ALA A 90 10.12 11.61 10.58
C ALA A 90 10.48 10.81 9.31
N GLN A 91 10.03 9.56 9.23
CA GLN A 91 10.31 8.65 8.13
C GLN A 91 9.41 8.92 6.93
N GLU A 92 8.15 9.26 7.18
CA GLU A 92 7.29 9.78 6.12
C GLU A 92 7.91 11.02 5.45
N GLU A 93 8.37 12.00 6.22
CA GLU A 93 9.00 13.20 5.67
C GLU A 93 10.25 12.87 4.81
N GLN A 94 11.10 11.96 5.28
CA GLN A 94 12.26 11.49 4.51
C GLN A 94 11.87 10.78 3.21
N LEU A 95 10.80 9.97 3.23
CA LEU A 95 10.26 9.33 2.05
C LEU A 95 9.82 10.37 1.03
N LEU A 96 9.09 11.39 1.48
CA LEU A 96 8.57 12.46 0.65
C LEU A 96 9.70 13.31 0.07
N ASP A 97 10.74 13.63 0.83
CA ASP A 97 11.91 14.37 0.35
C ASP A 97 12.64 13.63 -0.78
N VAL A 98 12.88 12.33 -0.60
CA VAL A 98 13.53 11.49 -1.62
C VAL A 98 12.63 11.36 -2.85
N LEU A 99 11.33 11.12 -2.65
CA LEU A 99 10.38 11.03 -3.75
C LEU A 99 10.23 12.33 -4.53
N GLU A 100 10.24 13.47 -3.85
CA GLU A 100 10.21 14.78 -4.50
C GLU A 100 11.44 14.97 -5.39
N GLN A 101 12.63 14.58 -4.93
CA GLN A 101 13.86 14.63 -5.71
C GLN A 101 13.81 13.70 -6.93
N GLU A 102 13.44 12.43 -6.73
CA GLU A 102 13.32 11.45 -7.81
C GLU A 102 12.25 11.87 -8.84
N ALA A 103 11.13 12.43 -8.38
CA ALA A 103 10.03 12.87 -9.22
C ALA A 103 10.42 13.99 -10.21
N GLN A 104 11.44 14.79 -9.90
CA GLN A 104 11.91 15.87 -10.80
C GLN A 104 12.37 15.34 -12.16
N GLY A 105 12.90 14.12 -12.21
CA GLY A 105 13.34 13.47 -13.45
C GLY A 105 12.24 12.75 -14.23
N LEU A 106 11.04 12.64 -13.67
CA LEU A 106 9.95 11.84 -14.24
C LEU A 106 9.03 12.70 -15.12
N ASP A 107 8.25 12.05 -15.99
CA ASP A 107 7.18 12.73 -16.72
C ASP A 107 5.95 12.94 -15.83
N GLN A 108 5.04 13.81 -16.26
CA GLN A 108 3.84 14.16 -15.49
C GLN A 108 2.93 12.95 -15.24
N SER A 109 2.79 12.03 -16.21
CA SER A 109 1.95 10.84 -16.06
C SER A 109 2.52 9.94 -14.96
N THR A 110 3.83 9.70 -14.96
CA THR A 110 4.48 8.88 -13.93
C THR A 110 4.33 9.51 -12.54
N ARG A 111 4.55 10.83 -12.39
CA ARG A 111 4.34 11.52 -11.10
C ARG A 111 2.89 11.40 -10.61
N GLN A 112 1.92 11.51 -11.52
CA GLN A 112 0.49 11.34 -11.17
C GLN A 112 0.19 9.93 -10.66
N HIS A 113 0.79 8.90 -11.27
CA HIS A 113 0.62 7.53 -10.78
C HIS A 113 1.32 7.32 -9.44
N ILE A 114 2.51 7.89 -9.21
CA ILE A 114 3.17 7.85 -7.90
C ILE A 114 2.27 8.47 -6.83
N TRP A 115 1.76 9.68 -7.06
CA TRP A 115 0.83 10.36 -6.17
C TRP A 115 -0.40 9.49 -5.85
N SER A 116 -1.08 9.01 -6.89
CA SER A 116 -2.28 8.20 -6.73
C SER A 116 -2.02 6.85 -6.04
N MET A 117 -0.87 6.21 -6.29
CA MET A 117 -0.50 4.95 -5.66
C MET A 117 -0.19 5.16 -4.18
N LEU A 118 0.54 6.21 -3.80
CA LEU A 118 0.90 6.50 -2.41
C LEU A 118 -0.33 6.70 -1.53
N LEU A 119 -1.30 7.49 -1.99
CA LEU A 119 -2.57 7.72 -1.28
C LEU A 119 -3.39 6.43 -1.07
N ARG A 120 -3.08 5.38 -1.85
CA ARG A 120 -3.78 4.10 -1.84
C ARG A 120 -2.93 2.92 -1.36
N GLY A 121 -1.83 3.21 -0.65
CA GLY A 121 -0.98 2.19 -0.02
C GLY A 121 0.12 1.62 -0.92
N GLY A 122 0.59 2.38 -1.91
CA GLY A 122 1.63 1.98 -2.85
C GLY A 122 2.96 1.60 -2.18
N ALA A 123 3.34 2.30 -1.11
CA ALA A 123 4.55 1.97 -0.33
C ALA A 123 4.41 0.61 0.38
N VAL A 124 3.25 0.33 0.98
CA VAL A 124 2.92 -0.98 1.57
C VAL A 124 3.00 -2.08 0.51
N LEU A 125 2.46 -1.82 -0.68
CA LEU A 125 2.42 -2.78 -1.79
C LEU A 125 3.82 -3.20 -2.26
N VAL A 126 4.69 -2.23 -2.57
CA VAL A 126 6.04 -2.53 -3.06
C VAL A 126 6.87 -3.23 -2.00
N PHE A 127 6.62 -2.95 -0.72
CA PHE A 127 7.26 -3.67 0.38
C PHE A 127 6.75 -5.12 0.49
N LYS A 128 5.45 -5.38 0.35
CA LYS A 128 4.92 -6.76 0.30
C LYS A 128 5.52 -7.55 -0.87
N ALA A 129 5.74 -6.91 -2.01
CA ALA A 129 6.40 -7.53 -3.16
C ALA A 129 7.87 -7.84 -2.88
N TRP A 130 8.60 -6.90 -2.27
CA TRP A 130 9.97 -7.12 -1.81
C TRP A 130 10.05 -8.31 -0.84
N LEU A 131 9.20 -8.32 0.19
CA LEU A 131 9.26 -9.33 1.23
C LEU A 131 8.93 -10.72 0.69
N GLY A 132 7.94 -10.81 -0.21
CA GLY A 132 7.60 -12.06 -0.89
C GLY A 132 8.76 -12.57 -1.73
N LYS A 133 9.39 -11.68 -2.53
CA LYS A 133 10.57 -11.99 -3.34
C LYS A 133 11.76 -12.44 -2.48
N VAL A 134 12.05 -11.77 -1.36
CA VAL A 134 13.17 -12.14 -0.48
C VAL A 134 12.91 -13.44 0.29
N LYS A 135 11.66 -13.71 0.70
CA LYS A 135 11.30 -14.93 1.42
C LYS A 135 11.35 -16.18 0.54
N THR A 136 10.98 -16.06 -0.73
CA THR A 136 10.66 -17.22 -1.58
C THR A 136 11.42 -17.27 -2.90
N ASP A 137 12.12 -16.20 -3.26
CA ASP A 137 12.73 -15.97 -4.57
C ASP A 137 11.75 -15.99 -5.77
N GLU A 138 10.44 -16.00 -5.50
CA GLU A 138 9.40 -15.98 -6.52
C GLU A 138 8.76 -14.58 -6.65
N ALA A 139 8.14 -14.31 -7.81
CA ALA A 139 7.38 -13.09 -8.03
C ALA A 139 6.00 -13.20 -7.37
N GLN A 140 5.97 -13.03 -6.05
CA GLN A 140 4.74 -13.09 -5.25
C GLN A 140 4.70 -11.99 -4.18
N LEU A 141 3.48 -11.62 -3.78
CA LEU A 141 3.25 -10.73 -2.64
C LEU A 141 3.27 -11.53 -1.34
N ASP A 142 3.94 -11.01 -0.32
CA ASP A 142 3.81 -11.52 1.04
C ASP A 142 2.44 -11.12 1.61
N THR A 143 1.56 -12.09 1.77
CA THR A 143 0.20 -11.92 2.31
C THR A 143 0.10 -12.24 3.81
N ALA A 144 1.16 -12.80 4.41
CA ALA A 144 1.18 -13.19 5.81
C ALA A 144 1.55 -11.99 6.72
N GLN A 145 0.69 -11.70 7.71
CA GLN A 145 0.97 -10.85 8.88
C GLN A 145 1.62 -9.49 8.55
N PHE A 146 0.89 -8.64 7.82
CA PHE A 146 1.36 -7.29 7.47
C PHE A 146 0.53 -6.16 8.09
N ASP A 147 -0.41 -6.45 8.99
CA ASP A 147 -1.36 -5.43 9.47
C ASP A 147 -0.64 -4.29 10.21
N GLU A 148 0.29 -4.61 11.12
CA GLU A 148 1.03 -3.60 11.91
C GLU A 148 2.06 -2.81 11.08
N LEU A 149 2.66 -3.46 10.08
CA LEU A 149 3.63 -2.82 9.17
C LEU A 149 2.96 -1.96 8.09
N SER A 150 1.70 -2.28 7.75
CA SER A 150 0.92 -1.50 6.78
C SER A 150 0.71 -0.09 7.29
N ASP A 151 0.45 0.08 8.59
CA ASP A 151 0.27 1.40 9.21
C ASP A 151 1.56 2.24 9.15
N LEU A 152 2.74 1.61 9.26
CA LEU A 152 4.03 2.32 9.25
C LEU A 152 4.41 2.82 7.85
N LEU A 153 3.97 2.11 6.81
CA LEU A 153 4.28 2.42 5.42
C LEU A 153 3.15 3.20 4.72
N PHE A 154 2.07 3.51 5.43
CA PHE A 154 0.99 4.32 4.89
C PHE A 154 1.30 5.81 5.07
N ILE A 155 1.31 6.54 3.95
CA ILE A 155 1.44 8.01 3.94
C ILE A 155 0.24 8.62 4.65
N LYS A 156 0.45 9.45 5.67
CA LYS A 156 -0.58 10.22 6.36
C LYS A 156 -0.72 11.66 5.83
N THR A 157 0.20 12.12 4.99
CA THR A 157 0.13 13.43 4.31
C THR A 157 -1.16 13.58 3.49
N SER A 158 -1.76 14.77 3.55
CA SER A 158 -2.99 15.08 2.82
C SER A 158 -2.81 14.91 1.30
N PRO A 159 -3.86 14.55 0.56
CA PRO A 159 -3.77 14.37 -0.90
C PRO A 159 -3.30 15.63 -1.64
N PHE A 160 -3.65 16.82 -1.13
CA PHE A 160 -3.29 18.09 -1.74
C PHE A 160 -1.85 18.49 -1.46
N GLU A 161 -1.37 18.33 -0.23
CA GLU A 161 0.05 18.58 0.09
C GLU A 161 0.95 17.63 -0.69
N LEU A 162 0.59 16.35 -0.78
CA LEU A 162 1.35 15.38 -1.57
C LEU A 162 1.36 15.74 -3.07
N ALA A 163 0.25 16.27 -3.58
CA ALA A 163 0.16 16.74 -4.96
C ALA A 163 1.09 17.92 -5.23
N GLU A 164 1.16 18.88 -4.29
CA GLU A 164 2.07 20.03 -4.39
C GLU A 164 3.53 19.59 -4.40
N ARG A 165 3.94 18.70 -3.47
CA ARG A 165 5.31 18.16 -3.42
C ARG A 165 5.70 17.44 -4.71
N LEU A 166 4.80 16.61 -5.23
CA LEU A 166 5.03 15.87 -6.47
C LEU A 166 4.76 16.71 -7.74
N LYS A 167 4.41 17.99 -7.61
CA LYS A 167 4.13 18.89 -8.76
C LYS A 167 3.13 18.27 -9.74
N VAL A 168 2.03 17.79 -9.18
CA VAL A 168 0.91 17.21 -9.93
C VAL A 168 -0.38 17.96 -9.63
N ASP A 169 -1.35 17.83 -10.55
CA ASP A 169 -2.68 18.37 -10.35
C ASP A 169 -3.59 17.30 -9.74
N ALA A 170 -3.99 17.51 -8.49
CA ALA A 170 -4.86 16.60 -7.74
C ALA A 170 -6.24 16.39 -8.38
N HIS A 171 -6.68 17.30 -9.26
CA HIS A 171 -7.97 17.25 -9.94
C HIS A 171 -7.85 16.82 -11.41
N ALA A 172 -6.65 16.44 -11.85
CA ALA A 172 -6.45 16.01 -13.24
C ALA A 172 -7.24 14.71 -13.51
N PRO A 173 -7.96 14.61 -14.65
CA PRO A 173 -8.71 13.41 -15.02
C PRO A 173 -7.75 12.32 -15.52
N THR A 174 -6.99 11.73 -14.60
CA THR A 174 -5.98 10.71 -14.88
C THR A 174 -6.55 9.33 -14.59
N GLU A 175 -6.09 8.31 -15.31
CA GLU A 175 -6.46 6.93 -15.02
C GLU A 175 -5.83 6.49 -13.67
N HIS A 176 -6.66 6.00 -12.75
CA HIS A 176 -6.21 5.48 -11.45
C HIS A 176 -6.20 3.96 -11.47
N ILE A 177 -5.02 3.36 -11.54
CA ILE A 177 -4.89 1.92 -11.68
C ILE A 177 -5.25 1.17 -10.39
N PHE A 178 -5.92 0.03 -10.55
CA PHE A 178 -6.10 -1.01 -9.54
C PHE A 178 -5.27 -2.23 -9.94
N LEU A 179 -4.68 -2.91 -8.95
CA LEU A 179 -3.78 -4.02 -9.21
C LEU A 179 -4.40 -5.34 -8.75
N LEU A 180 -4.64 -6.24 -9.70
CA LEU A 180 -5.24 -7.54 -9.46
C LEU A 180 -4.15 -8.57 -9.13
N TYR A 181 -4.27 -9.22 -7.97
CA TYR A 181 -3.37 -10.29 -7.54
C TYR A 181 -4.17 -11.41 -6.86
N GLY A 182 -4.19 -12.60 -7.46
CA GLY A 182 -5.08 -13.68 -7.02
C GLY A 182 -6.55 -13.26 -7.11
N ASN A 183 -7.26 -13.34 -5.99
CA ASN A 183 -8.65 -12.90 -5.86
C ASN A 183 -8.77 -11.50 -5.24
N ASP A 184 -7.65 -10.86 -4.93
CA ASP A 184 -7.60 -9.59 -4.21
C ASP A 184 -7.31 -8.42 -5.16
N VAL A 185 -7.83 -7.25 -4.78
CA VAL A 185 -7.59 -5.98 -5.45
C VAL A 185 -6.71 -5.11 -4.53
N TYR A 186 -5.56 -4.70 -5.05
CA TYR A 186 -4.63 -3.79 -4.39
C TYR A 186 -4.79 -2.37 -4.94
N LEU A 187 -4.36 -1.39 -4.13
CA LEU A 187 -4.63 0.04 -4.32
C LEU A 187 -6.13 0.39 -4.25
N ASP A 188 -6.86 -0.34 -3.42
CA ASP A 188 -8.29 -0.13 -3.15
C ASP A 188 -8.57 0.55 -1.79
N ARG A 189 -7.54 0.84 -0.99
CA ARG A 189 -7.68 1.54 0.31
C ARG A 189 -7.29 3.01 0.19
N PHE A 190 -7.57 3.81 1.21
CA PHE A 190 -7.25 5.23 1.30
C PHE A 190 -6.44 5.54 2.55
N ASN A 191 -5.56 6.54 2.46
CA ASN A 191 -4.85 7.03 3.64
C ASN A 191 -5.70 7.91 4.56
N SER A 192 -6.74 8.54 4.03
CA SER A 192 -7.57 9.47 4.78
C SER A 192 -8.98 9.57 4.18
N LEU A 193 -9.90 10.11 4.97
CA LEU A 193 -11.26 10.42 4.52
C LEU A 193 -11.28 11.50 3.42
N GLU A 194 -10.32 12.43 3.46
CA GLU A 194 -10.14 13.47 2.43
C GLU A 194 -9.79 12.84 1.08
N THR A 195 -8.93 11.81 1.08
CA THR A 195 -8.63 11.03 -0.11
C THR A 195 -9.86 10.29 -0.61
N ALA A 196 -10.65 9.67 0.26
CA ALA A 196 -11.89 9.02 -0.16
C ALA A 196 -12.84 10.00 -0.88
N ALA A 197 -13.04 11.21 -0.35
CA ALA A 197 -13.86 12.24 -1.01
C ALA A 197 -13.24 12.71 -2.34
N LEU A 198 -11.94 12.99 -2.38
CA LEU A 198 -11.26 13.40 -3.62
C LEU A 198 -11.42 12.36 -4.73
N PHE A 199 -11.27 11.07 -4.40
CA PHE A 199 -11.41 10.01 -5.39
C PHE A 199 -12.87 9.75 -5.82
N VAL A 200 -13.87 10.18 -5.02
CA VAL A 200 -15.26 10.30 -5.47
C VAL A 200 -15.41 11.46 -6.45
N ASP A 201 -14.83 12.63 -6.15
CA ASP A 201 -14.86 13.79 -7.05
C ASP A 201 -14.21 13.52 -8.41
N LEU A 202 -13.13 12.74 -8.41
CA LEU A 202 -12.43 12.29 -9.61
C LEU A 202 -13.17 11.17 -10.38
N GLY A 203 -14.29 10.67 -9.85
CA GLY A 203 -15.07 9.59 -10.45
C GLY A 203 -14.40 8.22 -10.42
N VAL A 204 -13.42 8.02 -9.53
CA VAL A 204 -12.74 6.73 -9.35
C VAL A 204 -13.62 5.76 -8.57
N TYR A 205 -14.38 6.28 -7.62
CA TYR A 205 -15.32 5.51 -6.81
C TYR A 205 -16.71 6.12 -6.83
N ASP A 206 -17.70 5.24 -6.78
CA ASP A 206 -19.07 5.63 -6.46
C ASP A 206 -19.21 5.82 -4.95
N ALA A 207 -19.73 6.99 -4.54
CA ALA A 207 -19.86 7.38 -3.14
C ALA A 207 -20.72 6.39 -2.33
N ALA A 208 -21.81 5.87 -2.93
CA ALA A 208 -22.68 4.92 -2.25
C ALA A 208 -21.99 3.55 -2.11
N PHE A 209 -21.26 3.10 -3.13
CA PHE A 209 -20.56 1.82 -3.09
C PHE A 209 -19.47 1.76 -2.02
N ILE A 210 -18.62 2.79 -1.91
CA ILE A 210 -17.57 2.80 -0.87
C ILE A 210 -18.15 3.02 0.54
N SER A 211 -19.23 3.80 0.66
CA SER A 211 -19.94 3.98 1.93
C SER A 211 -20.60 2.68 2.41
N LEU A 212 -21.09 1.84 1.50
CA LEU A 212 -21.66 0.54 1.87
C LEU A 212 -20.61 -0.38 2.51
N ARG A 213 -19.34 -0.22 2.17
CA ARG A 213 -18.26 -1.12 2.60
C ARG A 213 -17.56 -0.65 3.88
N ASP A 214 -17.57 0.65 4.20
CA ASP A 214 -16.94 1.24 5.40
C ASP A 214 -17.81 2.31 6.08
N ASP A 215 -18.11 2.11 7.37
CA ASP A 215 -18.95 3.01 8.17
C ASP A 215 -18.32 4.38 8.45
N HIS A 216 -16.99 4.47 8.54
CA HIS A 216 -16.30 5.76 8.73
C HIS A 216 -16.39 6.61 7.47
N VAL A 217 -16.17 5.97 6.31
CA VAL A 217 -16.33 6.61 5.00
C VAL A 217 -17.78 7.04 4.80
N ALA A 218 -18.75 6.16 5.10
CA ALA A 218 -20.18 6.48 5.01
C ALA A 218 -20.53 7.73 5.82
N LYS A 219 -20.17 7.75 7.10
CA LYS A 219 -20.46 8.88 7.98
C LYS A 219 -19.84 10.18 7.47
N TYR A 220 -18.62 10.12 6.95
CA TYR A 220 -17.92 11.29 6.42
C TYR A 220 -18.58 11.80 5.13
N LEU A 221 -18.83 10.93 4.15
CA LEU A 221 -19.40 11.28 2.86
C LEU A 221 -20.86 11.76 2.98
N ILE A 222 -21.64 11.19 3.90
CA ILE A 222 -22.96 11.73 4.27
C ILE A 222 -22.82 13.14 4.84
N GLY A 223 -21.89 13.34 5.77
CA GLY A 223 -21.65 14.65 6.39
C GLY A 223 -21.22 15.73 5.40
N GLN A 224 -20.53 15.36 4.32
CA GLN A 224 -20.11 16.25 3.25
C GLN A 224 -21.15 16.39 2.12
N GLY A 225 -22.24 15.62 2.15
CA GLY A 225 -23.31 15.68 1.15
C GLY A 225 -23.01 14.96 -0.17
N TYR A 226 -22.01 14.07 -0.21
CA TYR A 226 -21.71 13.24 -1.39
C TYR A 226 -22.74 12.13 -1.61
N VAL A 227 -23.36 11.66 -0.53
CA VAL A 227 -24.35 10.57 -0.56
C VAL A 227 -25.32 10.72 0.62
N SER A 228 -26.53 10.18 0.49
CA SER A 228 -27.50 10.07 1.58
C SER A 228 -27.60 8.65 2.13
N GLU A 229 -28.06 8.50 3.37
CA GLU A 229 -28.37 7.18 3.96
C GLU A 229 -29.33 6.38 3.06
N GLN A 230 -30.35 7.05 2.50
CA GLN A 230 -31.30 6.41 1.58
C GLN A 230 -30.62 5.82 0.34
N GLN A 231 -29.67 6.51 -0.28
CA GLN A 231 -28.96 5.98 -1.46
C GLN A 231 -28.11 4.75 -1.12
N ILE A 232 -27.52 4.71 0.07
CA ILE A 232 -26.75 3.54 0.54
C ILE A 232 -27.70 2.36 0.79
N ASP A 233 -28.83 2.60 1.46
CA ASP A 233 -29.84 1.57 1.75
C ASP A 233 -30.47 1.01 0.46
N GLU A 234 -30.78 1.87 -0.51
CA GLU A 234 -31.29 1.49 -1.83
C GLU A 234 -30.28 0.61 -2.57
N LEU A 235 -28.99 0.98 -2.55
CA LEU A 235 -27.92 0.18 -3.14
C LEU A 235 -27.78 -1.17 -2.43
N GLN A 236 -27.82 -1.20 -1.10
CA GLN A 236 -27.77 -2.43 -0.31
C GLN A 236 -28.92 -3.37 -0.68
N CYS A 237 -30.14 -2.85 -0.81
CA CYS A 237 -31.31 -3.61 -1.24
C CYS A 237 -31.17 -4.14 -2.67
N ALA A 238 -30.65 -3.32 -3.59
CA ALA A 238 -30.42 -3.70 -4.98
C ALA A 238 -29.37 -4.81 -5.14
N LEU A 239 -28.33 -4.79 -4.30
CA LEU A 239 -27.27 -5.80 -4.27
C LEU A 239 -27.70 -7.09 -3.56
N ASN A 240 -28.75 -7.05 -2.71
CA ASN A 240 -29.29 -8.22 -2.01
C ASN A 240 -30.82 -8.37 -2.20
N PRO A 241 -31.30 -8.59 -3.43
CA PRO A 241 -32.74 -8.61 -3.72
C PRO A 241 -33.47 -9.85 -3.16
N LEU A 242 -32.75 -10.86 -2.67
CA LEU A 242 -33.30 -12.15 -2.20
C LEU A 242 -32.95 -12.50 -0.75
N ASN A 243 -32.32 -11.58 -0.01
CA ASN A 243 -31.94 -11.78 1.40
C ASN A 243 -31.09 -13.06 1.61
N CYS A 244 -30.16 -13.33 0.69
CA CYS A 244 -29.18 -14.39 0.86
C CYS A 244 -28.12 -13.89 1.85
N ALA A 245 -28.08 -14.49 3.02
CA ALA A 245 -27.13 -14.19 4.08
C ALA A 245 -25.71 -14.59 3.65
N ASP A 246 -25.03 -13.68 2.96
CA ASP A 246 -23.57 -13.57 2.86
C ASP A 246 -23.28 -12.17 2.30
N LEU A 247 -23.60 -11.15 3.10
CA LEU A 247 -23.15 -9.78 2.81
C LEU A 247 -21.63 -9.78 2.95
N ASN A 248 -20.93 -9.36 1.88
CA ASN A 248 -19.50 -9.08 1.92
C ASN A 248 -19.18 -8.37 3.24
N PRO A 249 -18.29 -8.93 4.09
CA PRO A 249 -18.00 -8.34 5.38
C PRO A 249 -17.55 -6.89 5.17
N LYS A 250 -18.06 -5.96 6.00
CA LYS A 250 -17.59 -4.58 6.00
C LYS A 250 -16.07 -4.57 6.10
N GLN A 251 -15.42 -3.80 5.26
CA GLN A 251 -13.96 -3.68 5.20
C GLN A 251 -13.57 -2.30 5.69
N ASN A 252 -12.49 -2.22 6.47
CA ASN A 252 -11.90 -0.93 6.79
C ASN A 252 -11.08 -0.45 5.58
N TYR A 253 -11.58 0.58 4.92
CA TYR A 253 -10.99 1.24 3.77
C TYR A 253 -9.98 2.32 4.16
N ILE A 254 -10.03 2.78 5.41
CA ILE A 254 -9.06 3.72 5.97
C ILE A 254 -7.93 2.94 6.64
N ALA A 255 -6.69 3.30 6.29
CA ALA A 255 -5.46 2.78 6.87
C ALA A 255 -4.89 3.68 7.98
#